data_AF-A0A7Y2HWX1-F1
#
_entry.id   AF-A0A7Y2HWX1-F1
#
_cell.length_a   1.000
_cell.length_b   1.000
_cell.length_c   1.000
_cell.angle_alpha   90.00
_cell.angle_beta   90.00
_cell.angle_gamma   90.00
#
_symmetry.space_group_name_H-M   'P 1'
#
loop_
_entity.id
_entity.type
_entity.pdbx_description
1 polymer ?
#
loop_
_entity_poly.entity_id
_entity_poly.type
_entity_poly.pdbx_seq_one_letter_code
_entity_poly.pdbx_strand_id
1 'polypeptide(L)'
;MRLAQRTILGTLAVAAIAGAAAVAAPPAVPATPAPIDRVVAAQPFVLDDAFRFEWREEKPDARAGYLIVIKVNPDLVYPRQTLEPVLYVGNQVAQRVNVGYRSGHVVAIVPAPLDENGVVQLDLAKTPIWFGTPELPERINAHAIEVELSVARAAGITPRPAAEVRAALAATAGRTTAFRDAHRLVQSAAELIRVYSPEEQDLVEGLLVPLVTPE
;
A
#
# COMPACT_ATOMS: atom_id res chain seq x y z
N MET A 1 69.76 53.98 -20.53
CA MET A 1 69.97 52.58 -20.09
C MET A 1 68.63 52.02 -19.63
N ARG A 2 68.08 51.07 -20.40
CA ARG A 2 67.11 49.97 -20.08
C ARG A 2 65.95 50.22 -19.09
N LEU A 3 64.70 50.15 -19.58
CA LEU A 3 63.65 49.10 -19.33
C LEU A 3 63.11 49.07 -17.88
N ALA A 4 61.81 48.92 -17.57
CA ALA A 4 60.70 48.29 -18.27
C ALA A 4 59.34 48.71 -17.69
N GLN A 5 58.32 48.83 -18.54
CA GLN A 5 56.91 48.71 -18.17
C GLN A 5 56.59 47.24 -17.86
N ARG A 6 55.92 46.97 -16.72
CA ARG A 6 55.33 45.66 -16.41
C ARG A 6 53.81 45.79 -16.42
N THR A 7 53.22 45.36 -17.52
CA THR A 7 51.78 45.09 -17.67
C THR A 7 51.45 43.80 -16.93
N ILE A 8 50.54 43.85 -15.95
CA ILE A 8 49.98 42.65 -15.30
C ILE A 8 48.63 42.36 -15.95
N LEU A 9 48.59 41.35 -16.81
CA LEU A 9 47.34 40.71 -17.23
C LEU A 9 46.91 39.75 -16.12
N GLY A 10 45.78 40.02 -15.47
CA GLY A 10 45.12 39.09 -14.55
C GLY A 10 44.13 38.22 -15.32
N THR A 11 44.43 36.94 -15.48
CA THR A 11 43.52 35.93 -16.07
C THR A 11 42.57 35.42 -14.98
N LEU A 12 41.28 35.69 -15.12
CA LEU A 12 40.21 35.09 -14.30
C LEU A 12 39.88 33.70 -14.86
N ALA A 13 40.22 32.64 -14.11
CA ALA A 13 39.77 31.28 -14.38
C ALA A 13 38.41 31.06 -13.71
N VAL A 14 37.36 30.89 -14.50
CA VAL A 14 36.03 30.44 -14.02
C VAL A 14 36.05 28.92 -13.99
N ALA A 15 36.10 28.34 -12.79
CA ALA A 15 35.94 26.90 -12.60
C ALA A 15 34.45 26.54 -12.59
N ALA A 16 33.98 25.92 -13.68
CA ALA A 16 32.66 25.32 -13.74
C ALA A 16 32.68 23.99 -12.98
N ILE A 17 32.08 23.94 -11.79
CA ILE A 17 31.88 22.71 -11.03
C ILE A 17 30.62 22.03 -11.58
N ALA A 18 30.80 21.05 -12.46
CA ALA A 18 29.73 20.16 -12.88
C ALA A 18 29.48 19.13 -11.76
N GLY A 19 28.52 19.42 -10.88
CA GLY A 19 28.04 18.46 -9.89
C GLY A 19 27.11 17.44 -10.56
N ALA A 20 27.63 16.26 -10.88
CA ALA A 20 26.78 15.11 -11.19
C ALA A 20 26.11 14.65 -9.89
N ALA A 21 24.82 14.91 -9.74
CA ALA A 21 24.04 14.37 -8.63
C ALA A 21 23.97 12.84 -8.80
N ALA A 22 24.67 12.10 -7.95
CA ALA A 22 24.54 10.66 -7.88
C ALA A 22 23.11 10.31 -7.46
N VAL A 23 22.37 9.63 -8.33
CA VAL A 23 21.07 9.05 -7.97
C VAL A 23 21.34 7.97 -6.94
N ALA A 24 20.91 8.19 -5.70
CA ALA A 24 21.07 7.21 -4.63
C ALA A 24 20.36 5.90 -5.01
N ALA A 25 21.02 4.76 -4.76
CA ALA A 25 20.41 3.46 -4.98
C ALA A 25 19.16 3.28 -4.10
N PRO A 26 18.13 2.53 -4.56
CA PRO A 26 16.98 2.20 -3.73
C PRO A 26 17.40 1.52 -2.42
N PRO A 27 16.65 1.70 -1.32
CA PRO A 27 16.93 0.99 -0.07
C PRO A 27 16.85 -0.53 -0.28
N ALA A 28 17.55 -1.30 0.55
CA ALA A 28 17.41 -2.75 0.55
C ALA A 28 15.96 -3.14 0.88
N VAL A 29 15.51 -4.31 0.43
CA VAL A 29 14.21 -4.85 0.89
C VAL A 29 14.38 -5.22 2.37
N PRO A 30 13.54 -4.70 3.29
CA PRO A 30 13.58 -5.12 4.69
C PRO A 30 13.33 -6.62 4.82
N ALA A 31 13.87 -7.24 5.88
CA ALA A 31 13.63 -8.65 6.15
C ALA A 31 12.13 -8.92 6.38
N THR A 32 11.59 -9.95 5.73
CA THR A 32 10.21 -10.42 5.92
C THR A 32 10.21 -11.81 6.56
N PRO A 33 9.16 -12.19 7.32
CA PRO A 33 7.92 -11.45 7.55
C PRO A 33 8.12 -10.20 8.42
N ALA A 34 7.46 -9.10 8.04
CA ALA A 34 7.56 -7.82 8.74
C ALA A 34 6.17 -7.33 9.19
N PRO A 35 6.02 -6.88 10.45
CA PRO A 35 4.75 -6.34 10.92
C PRO A 35 4.44 -4.98 10.28
N ILE A 36 3.16 -4.62 10.23
CA ILE A 36 2.75 -3.24 10.05
C ILE A 36 2.96 -2.44 11.34
N ASP A 37 3.07 -1.11 11.24
CA ASP A 37 3.19 -0.24 12.42
C ASP A 37 1.84 -0.09 13.14
N ARG A 38 0.76 0.12 12.37
CA ARG A 38 -0.58 0.44 12.87
C ARG A 38 -1.69 0.27 11.81
N VAL A 39 -2.89 -0.12 12.22
CA VAL A 39 -4.12 0.09 11.44
C VAL A 39 -4.67 1.50 11.75
N VAL A 40 -4.71 2.35 10.73
CA VAL A 40 -5.08 3.78 10.86
C VAL A 40 -6.57 3.99 10.65
N ALA A 41 -7.13 3.37 9.62
CA ALA A 41 -8.55 3.40 9.31
C ALA A 41 -8.99 2.05 8.74
N ALA A 42 -10.24 1.69 8.96
CA ALA A 42 -10.84 0.49 8.41
C ALA A 42 -12.32 0.75 8.10
N GLN A 43 -12.75 0.30 6.93
CA GLN A 43 -14.12 0.44 6.45
C GLN A 43 -14.57 -0.92 5.89
N PRO A 44 -15.47 -1.64 6.59
CA PRO A 44 -16.10 -2.80 6.00
C PRO A 44 -16.96 -2.39 4.81
N PHE A 45 -16.97 -3.20 3.77
CA PHE A 45 -17.75 -2.93 2.56
C PHE A 45 -18.51 -4.15 2.06
N VAL A 46 -19.57 -3.88 1.31
CA VAL A 46 -20.29 -4.83 0.46
C VAL A 46 -20.52 -4.19 -0.91
N LEU A 47 -20.51 -5.00 -1.96
CA LEU A 47 -20.79 -4.60 -3.34
C LEU A 47 -22.10 -5.22 -3.81
N ASP A 48 -22.84 -4.47 -4.63
CA ASP A 48 -23.97 -5.01 -5.39
C ASP A 48 -23.44 -5.96 -6.48
N ASP A 49 -22.45 -5.49 -7.25
CA ASP A 49 -21.75 -6.26 -8.27
C ASP A 49 -20.41 -6.81 -7.75
N ALA A 50 -20.25 -8.13 -7.75
CA ALA A 50 -18.98 -8.76 -7.40
C ALA A 50 -17.89 -8.41 -8.43
N PHE A 51 -16.64 -8.35 -7.98
CA PHE A 51 -15.48 -8.18 -8.86
C PHE A 51 -14.52 -9.35 -8.73
N ARG A 52 -13.79 -9.62 -9.82
CA ARG A 52 -12.73 -10.63 -9.81
C ARG A 52 -11.50 -10.08 -9.08
N PHE A 53 -11.10 -10.74 -8.00
CA PHE A 53 -9.93 -10.33 -7.23
C PHE A 53 -8.64 -10.85 -7.86
N GLU A 54 -7.92 -9.99 -8.59
CA GLU A 54 -6.75 -10.39 -9.39
C GLU A 54 -5.47 -10.65 -8.58
N TRP A 55 -5.41 -10.26 -7.30
CA TRP A 55 -4.21 -10.33 -6.44
C TRP A 55 -4.08 -11.68 -5.72
N ARG A 56 -4.50 -12.75 -6.40
CA ARG A 56 -4.42 -14.13 -5.92
C ARG A 56 -4.54 -15.09 -7.10
N GLU A 57 -3.86 -16.23 -7.07
CA GLU A 57 -3.81 -17.21 -8.18
C GLU A 57 -5.21 -17.69 -8.59
N GLU A 58 -6.07 -18.01 -7.63
CA GLU A 58 -7.41 -18.53 -7.89
C GLU A 58 -8.37 -17.48 -8.43
N LYS A 59 -8.01 -16.19 -8.31
CA LYS A 59 -8.80 -15.03 -8.72
C LYS A 59 -10.29 -15.12 -8.31
N PRO A 60 -10.60 -15.25 -7.01
CA PRO A 60 -11.97 -15.44 -6.56
C PRO A 60 -12.82 -14.20 -6.83
N ASP A 61 -14.13 -14.40 -7.02
CA ASP A 61 -15.07 -13.30 -7.02
C ASP A 61 -15.27 -12.77 -5.59
N ALA A 62 -15.12 -11.46 -5.43
CA ALA A 62 -15.23 -10.77 -4.17
C ALA A 62 -16.40 -9.77 -4.21
N ARG A 63 -17.26 -9.84 -3.20
CA ARG A 63 -18.40 -8.92 -3.03
C ARG A 63 -18.40 -8.17 -1.70
N ALA A 64 -17.44 -8.46 -0.83
CA ALA A 64 -17.36 -7.89 0.51
C ALA A 64 -15.93 -7.96 1.02
N GLY A 65 -15.65 -7.21 2.08
CA GLY A 65 -14.32 -7.14 2.66
C GLY A 65 -14.10 -5.89 3.48
N TYR A 66 -12.83 -5.50 3.58
CA TYR A 66 -12.41 -4.25 4.20
C TYR A 66 -11.60 -3.40 3.22
N LEU A 67 -11.88 -2.11 3.23
CA LEU A 67 -10.95 -1.09 2.78
C LEU A 67 -10.18 -0.63 4.01
N ILE A 68 -8.87 -0.83 4.04
CA ILE A 68 -8.01 -0.50 5.18
C ILE A 68 -6.98 0.55 4.82
N VAL A 69 -6.58 1.34 5.81
CA VAL A 69 -5.40 2.19 5.78
C VAL A 69 -4.46 1.72 6.86
N ILE A 70 -3.24 1.37 6.48
CA ILE A 70 -2.20 0.91 7.41
C ILE A 70 -0.98 1.85 7.36
N LYS A 71 -0.37 2.08 8.51
CA LYS A 71 0.96 2.69 8.61
C LYS A 71 2.01 1.59 8.55
N VAL A 72 3.03 1.79 7.72
CA VAL A 72 4.09 0.81 7.46
C VAL A 72 5.46 1.46 7.48
N ASN A 73 6.51 0.66 7.63
CA ASN A 73 7.86 1.08 7.28
C ASN A 73 7.91 1.40 5.76
N PRO A 74 8.22 2.64 5.36
CA PRO A 74 8.32 3.03 3.95
C PRO A 74 9.19 2.12 3.08
N ASP A 75 10.24 1.54 3.64
CA ASP A 75 11.17 0.68 2.91
C ASP A 75 10.53 -0.64 2.45
N LEU A 76 9.45 -1.09 3.09
CA LEU A 76 8.69 -2.28 2.69
C LEU A 76 7.90 -2.08 1.40
N VAL A 77 7.57 -0.82 1.08
CA VAL A 77 6.70 -0.45 -0.05
C VAL A 77 7.37 0.52 -1.02
N TYR A 78 8.67 0.75 -0.86
CA TYR A 78 9.42 1.59 -1.77
C TYR A 78 9.52 0.90 -3.15
N PRO A 79 9.19 1.58 -4.27
CA PRO A 79 9.18 0.99 -5.60
C PRO A 79 10.51 0.32 -6.00
N ARG A 80 10.45 -0.92 -6.46
CA ARG A 80 11.63 -1.64 -6.97
C ARG A 80 11.38 -2.22 -8.35
N GLN A 81 12.47 -2.52 -9.04
CA GLN A 81 12.46 -3.29 -10.29
C GLN A 81 12.61 -4.80 -10.01
N THR A 82 12.18 -5.25 -8.83
CA THR A 82 12.25 -6.63 -8.34
C THR A 82 10.92 -7.01 -7.69
N LEU A 83 10.76 -8.27 -7.29
CA LEU A 83 9.64 -8.69 -6.45
C LEU A 83 9.60 -7.85 -5.17
N GLU A 84 8.40 -7.49 -4.76
CA GLU A 84 8.13 -6.68 -3.57
C GLU A 84 7.44 -7.54 -2.51
N PRO A 85 7.62 -7.23 -1.22
CA PRO A 85 6.89 -7.90 -0.14
C PRO A 85 5.38 -7.87 -0.35
N VAL A 86 4.73 -9.04 -0.25
CA VAL A 86 3.28 -9.16 -0.39
C VAL A 86 2.61 -8.83 0.94
N LEU A 87 1.54 -8.03 0.89
CA LEU A 87 0.74 -7.69 2.07
C LEU A 87 -0.31 -8.78 2.32
N TYR A 88 -0.25 -9.41 3.49
CA TYR A 88 -1.20 -10.43 3.95
C TYR A 88 -2.07 -9.91 5.09
N VAL A 89 -3.31 -10.41 5.13
CA VAL A 89 -4.27 -10.21 6.21
C VAL A 89 -4.90 -11.56 6.53
N GLY A 90 -4.40 -12.22 7.57
CA GLY A 90 -4.86 -13.57 7.94
C GLY A 90 -4.63 -14.59 6.83
N ASN A 91 -5.72 -15.13 6.29
CA ASN A 91 -5.71 -16.13 5.22
C ASN A 91 -5.94 -15.51 3.83
N GLN A 92 -5.62 -14.22 3.66
CA GLN A 92 -5.84 -13.50 2.42
C GLN A 92 -4.68 -12.57 2.04
N VAL A 93 -4.50 -12.33 0.75
CA VAL A 93 -3.64 -11.25 0.22
C VAL A 93 -4.45 -9.97 0.11
N ALA A 94 -3.87 -8.84 0.52
CA ALA A 94 -4.50 -7.53 0.37
C ALA A 94 -4.05 -6.86 -0.93
N GLN A 95 -5.00 -6.33 -1.70
CA GLN A 95 -4.72 -5.52 -2.88
C GLN A 95 -4.34 -4.10 -2.48
N ARG A 96 -3.08 -3.72 -2.64
CA ARG A 96 -2.65 -2.33 -2.43
C ARG A 96 -3.21 -1.45 -3.56
N VAL A 97 -3.85 -0.35 -3.20
CA VAL A 97 -4.43 0.62 -4.14
C VAL A 97 -3.43 1.74 -4.47
N ASN A 98 -2.57 2.09 -3.51
CA ASN A 98 -1.45 3.03 -3.68
C ASN A 98 -0.11 2.36 -3.39
N VAL A 99 0.98 3.10 -3.61
CA VAL A 99 2.33 2.64 -3.27
C VAL A 99 2.63 2.92 -1.80
N GLY A 100 2.45 4.17 -1.35
CA GLY A 100 2.58 4.54 0.07
C GLY A 100 3.99 4.79 0.59
N TYR A 101 5.04 4.74 -0.24
CA TYR A 101 6.43 4.89 0.26
C TYR A 101 6.81 6.29 0.73
N ARG A 102 6.13 7.35 0.26
CA ARG A 102 6.43 8.73 0.70
C ARG A 102 5.78 9.05 2.05
N SER A 103 4.52 8.68 2.20
CA SER A 103 3.72 8.90 3.42
C SER A 103 3.92 7.80 4.47
N GLY A 104 4.39 6.62 4.05
CA GLY A 104 4.36 5.41 4.84
C GLY A 104 2.95 4.88 5.13
N HIS A 105 1.94 5.27 4.32
CA HIS A 105 0.57 4.79 4.43
C HIS A 105 0.14 4.02 3.19
N VAL A 106 -0.41 2.83 3.41
CA VAL A 106 -0.96 1.98 2.34
C VAL A 106 -2.46 1.88 2.54
N VAL A 107 -3.19 2.18 1.48
CA VAL A 107 -4.62 1.91 1.32
C VAL A 107 -4.76 0.59 0.59
N ALA A 108 -5.50 -0.37 1.17
CA ALA A 108 -5.63 -1.70 0.59
C ALA A 108 -7.06 -2.26 0.69
N ILE A 109 -7.43 -3.08 -0.28
CA ILE A 109 -8.68 -3.83 -0.32
C ILE A 109 -8.40 -5.27 0.12
N VAL A 110 -9.16 -5.74 1.10
CA VAL A 110 -9.04 -7.08 1.68
C VAL A 110 -10.36 -7.82 1.47
N PRO A 111 -10.46 -8.73 0.49
CA PRO A 111 -11.67 -9.53 0.30
C PRO A 111 -11.95 -10.42 1.50
N ALA A 112 -13.20 -10.48 1.93
CA ALA A 112 -13.66 -11.44 2.92
C ALA A 112 -15.14 -11.80 2.67
N PRO A 113 -15.56 -13.04 2.93
CA PRO A 113 -16.95 -13.43 2.74
C PRO A 113 -17.87 -12.71 3.75
N LEU A 114 -19.17 -12.71 3.48
CA LEU A 114 -20.19 -12.34 4.46
C LEU A 114 -20.62 -13.59 5.24
N ASP A 115 -20.97 -13.41 6.51
CA ASP A 115 -21.69 -14.42 7.28
C ASP A 115 -23.20 -14.42 6.96
N GLU A 116 -23.95 -15.30 7.63
CA GLU A 116 -25.40 -15.44 7.47
C GLU A 116 -26.19 -14.16 7.82
N ASN A 117 -25.59 -13.24 8.57
CA ASN A 117 -26.20 -11.97 8.98
C ASN A 117 -25.76 -10.79 8.09
N GLY A 118 -24.99 -11.04 7.02
CA GLY A 118 -24.46 -10.00 6.15
C GLY A 118 -23.30 -9.21 6.78
N VAL A 119 -22.63 -9.77 7.78
CA VAL A 119 -21.43 -9.17 8.41
C VAL A 119 -20.18 -9.72 7.74
N VAL A 120 -19.20 -8.86 7.47
CA VAL A 120 -17.91 -9.28 6.89
C VAL A 120 -17.20 -10.24 7.86
N GLN A 121 -16.91 -11.45 7.39
CA GLN A 121 -16.28 -12.52 8.16
C GLN A 121 -14.74 -12.35 8.20
N LEU A 122 -14.29 -11.23 8.77
CA LEU A 122 -12.89 -10.96 9.03
C LEU A 122 -12.75 -10.09 10.29
N ASP A 123 -12.26 -10.67 11.38
CA ASP A 123 -12.00 -9.96 12.63
C ASP A 123 -10.57 -9.38 12.63
N LEU A 124 -10.43 -8.11 12.24
CA LEU A 124 -9.14 -7.42 12.20
C LEU A 124 -8.42 -7.37 13.56
N ALA A 125 -9.13 -7.49 14.68
CA ALA A 125 -8.53 -7.51 16.03
C ALA A 125 -7.95 -8.87 16.42
N LYS A 126 -8.29 -9.93 15.68
CA LYS A 126 -7.77 -11.29 15.88
C LYS A 126 -6.92 -11.80 14.71
N THR A 127 -6.80 -10.98 13.67
CA THR A 127 -6.13 -11.35 12.43
C THR A 127 -4.81 -10.59 12.30
N PRO A 128 -3.66 -11.28 12.12
CA PRO A 128 -2.40 -10.60 11.86
C PRO A 128 -2.41 -9.94 10.48
N ILE A 129 -1.72 -8.80 10.37
CA ILE A 129 -1.47 -8.08 9.11
C ILE A 129 0.03 -7.88 9.00
N TRP A 130 0.63 -8.33 7.89
CA TRP A 130 2.08 -8.33 7.73
C TRP A 130 2.50 -8.31 6.27
N PHE A 131 3.76 -7.96 6.03
CA PHE A 131 4.42 -8.15 4.74
C PHE A 131 5.19 -9.46 4.76
N GLY A 132 4.87 -10.38 3.86
CA GLY A 132 5.51 -11.70 3.74
C GLY A 132 6.64 -11.72 2.71
N THR A 133 6.98 -12.91 2.22
CA THR A 133 8.04 -13.09 1.21
C THR A 133 7.76 -12.25 -0.06
N PRO A 134 8.79 -11.64 -0.68
CA PRO A 134 8.62 -10.96 -1.96
C PRO A 134 8.19 -11.90 -3.07
N GLU A 135 7.04 -11.63 -3.69
CA GLU A 135 6.42 -12.44 -4.75
C GLU A 135 5.39 -11.59 -5.52
N LEU A 136 4.93 -12.09 -6.67
CA LEU A 136 3.77 -11.55 -7.36
C LEU A 136 2.46 -12.03 -6.69
N PRO A 137 1.59 -11.12 -6.20
CA PRO A 137 0.31 -11.47 -5.57
C PRO A 137 -0.54 -12.47 -6.37
N GLU A 138 -0.59 -12.32 -7.69
CA GLU A 138 -1.36 -13.17 -8.60
C GLU A 138 -0.82 -14.60 -8.75
N ARG A 139 0.33 -14.92 -8.16
CA ARG A 139 0.90 -16.29 -8.11
C ARG A 139 0.67 -16.99 -6.77
N ILE A 140 0.07 -16.30 -5.81
CA ILE A 140 -0.13 -16.82 -4.46
C ILE A 140 -1.50 -17.49 -4.38
N ASN A 141 -1.52 -18.74 -3.92
CA ASN A 141 -2.75 -19.49 -3.62
C ASN A 141 -2.99 -19.67 -2.12
N ALA A 142 -4.12 -20.28 -1.77
CA ALA A 142 -4.50 -20.58 -0.39
C ALA A 142 -3.39 -21.28 0.40
N HIS A 143 -2.74 -22.27 -0.21
CA HIS A 143 -1.71 -23.05 0.46
C HIS A 143 -0.48 -22.19 0.79
N ALA A 144 -0.03 -21.38 -0.17
CA ALA A 144 1.06 -20.44 0.05
C ALA A 144 0.75 -19.43 1.16
N ILE A 145 -0.50 -18.94 1.26
CA ILE A 145 -0.91 -18.03 2.32
C ILE A 145 -0.82 -18.69 3.71
N GLU A 146 -1.24 -19.94 3.85
CA GLU A 146 -1.14 -20.67 5.13
C GLU A 146 0.32 -20.93 5.54
N VAL A 147 1.21 -21.18 4.57
CA VAL A 147 2.66 -21.27 4.81
C VAL A 147 3.21 -19.94 5.31
N GLU A 148 2.90 -18.83 4.63
CA GLU A 148 3.32 -17.48 5.03
C GLU A 148 2.78 -17.09 6.41
N LEU A 149 1.52 -17.43 6.71
CA LEU A 149 0.93 -17.20 8.03
C LEU A 149 1.67 -17.97 9.13
N SER A 150 2.09 -19.20 8.84
CA SER A 150 2.87 -20.02 9.78
C SER A 150 4.25 -19.41 10.03
N VAL A 151 4.92 -18.93 8.97
CA VAL A 151 6.22 -18.22 9.07
C VAL A 151 6.07 -16.91 9.86
N ALA A 152 5.03 -16.12 9.59
CA ALA A 152 4.75 -14.89 10.33
C ALA A 152 4.52 -15.14 11.82
N ARG A 153 3.74 -16.18 12.17
CA ARG A 153 3.53 -16.57 13.57
C ARG A 153 4.82 -17.02 14.25
N ALA A 154 5.65 -17.80 13.56
CA ALA A 154 6.96 -18.22 14.08
C ALA A 154 7.90 -17.03 14.32
N ALA A 155 7.76 -15.96 13.53
CA ALA A 155 8.48 -14.69 13.71
C ALA A 155 7.85 -13.76 14.77
N GLY A 156 6.79 -14.19 15.47
CA GLY A 156 6.15 -13.42 16.54
C GLY A 156 5.16 -12.35 16.05
N ILE A 157 4.76 -12.38 14.78
CA ILE A 157 3.72 -11.49 14.26
C ILE A 157 2.39 -11.85 14.92
N THR A 158 1.77 -10.84 15.56
CA THR A 158 0.51 -10.98 16.28
C THR A 158 -0.54 -9.99 15.77
N PRO A 159 -1.84 -10.26 15.97
CA PRO A 159 -2.90 -9.30 15.67
C PRO A 159 -2.72 -7.96 16.38
N ARG A 160 -3.24 -6.89 15.79
CA ARG A 160 -3.20 -5.56 16.39
C ARG A 160 -4.13 -5.46 17.61
N PRO A 161 -3.82 -4.61 18.61
CA PRO A 161 -4.66 -4.45 19.78
C PRO A 161 -6.10 -4.08 19.40
N ALA A 162 -7.08 -4.71 20.05
CA ALA A 162 -8.49 -4.47 19.76
C ALA A 162 -8.90 -2.99 19.90
N ALA A 163 -8.25 -2.23 20.79
CA ALA A 163 -8.48 -0.79 20.92
C ALA A 163 -8.06 0.01 19.67
N GLU A 164 -6.95 -0.38 19.04
CA GLU A 164 -6.48 0.23 17.79
C GLU A 164 -7.45 -0.06 16.66
N VAL A 165 -7.88 -1.32 16.51
CA VAL A 165 -8.84 -1.72 15.48
C VAL A 165 -10.20 -1.02 15.67
N ARG A 166 -10.69 -0.89 16.91
CA ARG A 166 -11.91 -0.12 17.20
C ARG A 166 -11.77 1.36 16.82
N ALA A 167 -10.61 1.97 17.08
CA ALA A 167 -10.36 3.35 16.67
C ALA A 167 -10.35 3.50 15.14
N ALA A 168 -9.73 2.55 14.42
CA ALA A 168 -9.72 2.53 12.96
C ALA A 168 -11.12 2.40 12.34
N LEU A 169 -12.03 1.68 13.01
CA LEU A 169 -13.44 1.49 12.58
C LEU A 169 -14.37 2.65 12.99
N ALA A 170 -13.89 3.61 13.79
CA ALA A 170 -14.76 4.61 14.41
C ALA A 170 -15.48 5.51 13.39
N ALA A 171 -14.84 5.82 12.26
CA ALA A 171 -15.41 6.67 11.22
C ALA A 171 -16.70 6.10 10.61
N THR A 172 -16.81 4.77 10.52
CA THR A 172 -18.02 4.09 10.02
C THR A 172 -18.93 3.63 11.16
N ALA A 173 -18.52 3.82 12.41
CA ALA A 173 -19.06 3.14 13.58
C ALA A 173 -19.11 1.61 13.38
N GLY A 174 -18.16 1.05 12.62
CA GLY A 174 -18.13 -0.36 12.25
C GLY A 174 -19.22 -0.82 11.29
N ARG A 175 -20.04 0.09 10.74
CA ARG A 175 -21.11 -0.27 9.79
C ARG A 175 -20.52 -0.56 8.41
N THR A 176 -21.03 -1.60 7.76
CA THR A 176 -20.69 -1.95 6.39
C THR A 176 -21.21 -0.88 5.42
N THR A 177 -20.32 -0.35 4.60
CA THR A 177 -20.67 0.58 3.51
C THR A 177 -21.04 -0.21 2.26
N ALA A 178 -22.20 0.06 1.68
CA ALA A 178 -22.59 -0.50 0.40
C ALA A 178 -22.02 0.34 -0.76
N PHE A 179 -21.49 -0.33 -1.77
CA PHE A 179 -21.10 0.27 -3.03
C PHE A 179 -21.77 -0.48 -4.18
N ARG A 180 -22.03 0.22 -5.29
CA ARG A 180 -22.58 -0.41 -6.49
C ARG A 180 -21.62 -1.46 -7.06
N ASP A 181 -20.36 -1.07 -7.24
CA ASP A 181 -19.37 -1.85 -7.98
C ASP A 181 -17.95 -1.57 -7.45
N ALA A 182 -16.96 -2.28 -7.99
CA ALA A 182 -15.56 -2.09 -7.64
C ALA A 182 -15.02 -0.70 -8.01
N HIS A 183 -15.56 -0.03 -9.02
CA HIS A 183 -15.13 1.33 -9.36
C HIS A 183 -15.49 2.32 -8.26
N ARG A 184 -16.70 2.24 -7.70
CA ARG A 184 -17.11 3.05 -6.53
C ARG A 184 -16.30 2.74 -5.28
N LEU A 185 -15.93 1.47 -5.07
CA LEU A 185 -15.01 1.09 -3.99
C LEU A 185 -13.63 1.73 -4.17
N VAL A 186 -13.08 1.71 -5.39
CA VAL A 186 -11.79 2.33 -5.72
C VAL A 186 -11.83 3.86 -5.57
N GLN A 187 -12.93 4.51 -5.93
CA GLN A 187 -13.10 5.95 -5.67
C GLN A 187 -13.10 6.25 -4.16
N SER A 188 -13.73 5.41 -3.35
CA SER A 188 -13.64 5.51 -1.88
C SER A 188 -12.21 5.32 -1.37
N ALA A 189 -11.43 4.43 -1.99
CA ALA A 189 -10.02 4.27 -1.69
C ALA A 189 -9.20 5.52 -2.08
N ALA A 190 -9.51 6.16 -3.20
CA ALA A 190 -8.87 7.41 -3.64
C ALA A 190 -9.07 8.54 -2.62
N GLU A 191 -10.25 8.65 -2.01
CA GLU A 191 -10.49 9.63 -0.93
C GLU A 191 -9.64 9.34 0.32
N LEU A 192 -9.41 8.05 0.66
CA LEU A 192 -8.47 7.71 1.72
C LEU A 192 -7.02 8.04 1.34
N ILE A 193 -6.62 7.78 0.10
CA ILE A 193 -5.27 8.13 -0.39
C ILE A 193 -5.06 9.65 -0.31
N ARG A 194 -6.06 10.46 -0.71
CA ARG A 194 -5.99 11.92 -0.61
C ARG A 194 -5.71 12.40 0.81
N VAL A 195 -6.28 11.73 1.82
CA VAL A 195 -6.11 12.08 3.24
C VAL A 195 -4.78 11.59 3.81
N TYR A 196 -4.41 10.33 3.54
CA TYR A 196 -3.30 9.66 4.23
C TYR A 196 -1.99 9.60 3.44
N SER A 197 -2.05 9.80 2.13
CA SER A 197 -0.90 9.83 1.21
C SER A 197 -1.03 11.02 0.23
N PRO A 198 -1.07 12.26 0.74
CA PRO A 198 -1.33 13.43 -0.08
C PRO A 198 -0.28 13.66 -1.17
N GLU A 199 0.89 13.03 -1.11
CA GLU A 199 1.94 13.10 -2.13
C GLU A 199 1.63 12.25 -3.39
N GLU A 200 0.57 11.45 -3.37
CA GLU A 200 0.11 10.61 -4.49
C GLU A 200 -1.13 11.23 -5.19
N GLN A 201 -1.21 12.57 -5.31
CA GLN A 201 -2.36 13.25 -5.95
C GLN A 201 -2.60 12.79 -7.39
N ASP A 202 -1.56 12.59 -8.19
CA ASP A 202 -1.71 12.14 -9.58
C ASP A 202 -2.47 10.81 -9.67
N LEU A 203 -2.22 9.89 -8.71
CA LEU A 203 -2.96 8.64 -8.60
C LEU A 203 -4.42 8.91 -8.22
N VAL A 204 -4.67 9.77 -7.22
CA VAL A 204 -6.02 10.14 -6.79
C VAL A 204 -6.83 10.71 -7.95
N GLU A 205 -6.26 11.63 -8.72
CA GLU A 205 -6.91 12.23 -9.88
C GLU A 205 -7.30 11.16 -10.92
N GLY A 206 -6.38 10.24 -11.22
CA GLY A 206 -6.64 9.12 -12.13
C GLY A 206 -7.74 8.18 -11.65
N LEU A 207 -7.75 7.83 -10.35
CA LEU A 207 -8.75 6.91 -9.77
C LEU A 207 -10.16 7.54 -9.69
N LEU A 208 -10.26 8.86 -9.67
CA LEU A 208 -11.53 9.58 -9.61
C LEU A 208 -12.13 9.89 -10.99
N VAL A 209 -11.41 9.60 -12.09
CA VAL A 209 -11.92 9.79 -13.44
C VAL A 209 -13.20 8.94 -13.63
N PRO A 210 -14.32 9.52 -14.10
CA PRO A 210 -15.52 8.76 -14.42
C PRO A 210 -15.26 7.73 -15.52
N LEU A 211 -15.80 6.52 -15.36
CA LEU A 211 -15.80 5.54 -16.44
C LEU A 211 -16.64 6.07 -17.61
N VAL A 212 -16.07 6.06 -18.81
CA VAL A 212 -16.83 6.28 -20.05
C VAL A 212 -17.59 4.99 -20.34
N THR A 213 -18.88 4.98 -20.09
CA THR A 213 -19.76 3.89 -20.53
C THR A 213 -20.13 4.13 -22.00
N PRO A 214 -19.79 3.24 -22.94
CA PRO A 214 -20.34 3.33 -24.29
C PRO A 214 -21.87 3.18 -24.22
N GLU A 215 -22.58 4.10 -24.88
CA GLU A 215 -24.04 4.05 -25.06
C GLU A 215 -24.48 2.83 -25.90
#